data_AF-A0A0Q4HAX9-F1
#
_entry.id   AF-A0A0Q4HAX9-F1
#
_cell.length_a   1.000
_cell.length_b   1.000
_cell.length_c   1.000
_cell.angle_alpha   90.00
_cell.angle_beta   90.00
_cell.angle_gamma   90.00
#
_symmetry.space_group_name_H-M   'P 1'
#
loop_
_entity.id
_entity.type
_entity.pdbx_description
1 polymer ?
#
loop_
_entity_poly.entity_id
_entity_poly.type
_entity_poly.pdbx_seq_one_letter_code
_entity_poly.pdbx_strand_id
1 'polypeptide(L)'
;MSRKTTAEKNRARARHEAKRAVREARRAAKHARKVGASLTRAGAERFAALTADAQADVRLAREVRKSRPHEAVRLAHRATRRLVGASTRAEASGDADVRKRADAAAKRNQAALVLATKQRRDAAKKIGKWSDAATKAWEKHATAAK
;
A
#
# COMPACT_ATOMS: atom_id res chain seq x y z
N MET A 1 -45.71 21.64 22.37
CA MET A 1 -44.31 21.20 22.12
C MET A 1 -43.60 20.95 23.44
N SER A 2 -43.34 19.69 23.80
CA SER A 2 -42.69 19.36 25.08
C SER A 2 -41.21 19.79 25.07
N ARG A 3 -40.80 20.64 26.01
CA ARG A 3 -39.40 21.05 26.18
C ARG A 3 -38.61 19.84 26.72
N LYS A 4 -37.65 19.36 25.95
CA LYS A 4 -36.72 18.32 26.39
C LYS A 4 -36.09 18.69 27.73
N THR A 5 -36.07 17.72 28.64
CA THR A 5 -35.46 17.89 29.97
C THR A 5 -33.94 18.10 29.83
N THR A 6 -33.31 18.70 30.83
CA THR A 6 -31.86 18.93 30.85
C THR A 6 -31.07 17.63 30.68
N ALA A 7 -31.57 16.53 31.24
CA ALA A 7 -30.99 15.19 31.10
C ALA A 7 -31.05 14.67 29.65
N GLU A 8 -32.15 14.88 28.95
CA GLU A 8 -32.29 14.49 27.53
C GLU A 8 -31.36 15.29 26.63
N LYS A 9 -31.22 16.60 26.88
CA LYS A 9 -30.27 17.47 26.17
C LYS A 9 -28.84 16.99 26.38
N ASN A 10 -28.47 16.64 27.61
CA ASN A 10 -27.13 16.13 27.94
C ASN A 10 -26.84 14.78 27.25
N ARG A 11 -27.81 13.85 27.23
CA ARG A 11 -27.67 12.57 26.50
C ARG A 11 -27.52 12.78 24.99
N ALA A 12 -28.28 13.70 24.41
CA ALA A 12 -28.18 14.02 22.99
C ALA A 12 -26.79 14.61 22.65
N ARG A 13 -26.28 15.51 23.49
CA ARG A 13 -24.94 16.09 23.35
C ARG A 13 -23.85 15.02 23.42
N ALA A 14 -23.90 14.12 24.40
CA ALA A 14 -22.93 13.03 24.55
C ALA A 14 -22.92 12.10 23.32
N ARG A 15 -24.09 11.74 22.78
CA ARG A 15 -24.20 10.93 21.56
C ARG A 15 -23.63 11.64 20.33
N HIS A 16 -23.87 12.94 20.23
CA HIS A 16 -23.35 13.75 19.13
C HIS A 16 -21.82 13.89 19.20
N GLU A 17 -21.28 14.10 20.40
CA GLU A 17 -19.84 14.11 20.65
C GLU A 17 -19.19 12.77 20.30
N ALA A 18 -19.76 11.65 20.78
CA ALA A 18 -19.31 10.31 20.43
C ALA A 18 -19.33 10.07 18.91
N LYS A 19 -20.35 10.55 18.20
CA LYS A 19 -20.42 10.47 16.73
C LYS A 19 -19.30 11.26 16.06
N ARG A 20 -18.95 12.44 16.58
CA ARG A 20 -17.83 13.25 16.08
C ARG A 20 -16.49 12.57 16.34
N ALA A 21 -16.22 12.15 17.57
CA ALA A 21 -14.98 11.47 17.95
C ALA A 21 -14.74 10.19 17.13
N VAL A 22 -15.76 9.34 16.98
CA VAL A 22 -15.66 8.11 16.16
C VAL A 22 -15.42 8.45 14.68
N ARG A 23 -15.99 9.54 14.17
CA ARG A 23 -15.72 9.97 12.77
C ARG A 23 -14.28 10.40 12.60
N GLU A 24 -13.71 11.12 13.56
CA GLU A 24 -12.32 11.53 13.56
C GLU A 24 -11.37 10.33 13.64
N ALA A 25 -11.62 9.40 14.56
CA ALA A 25 -10.85 8.17 14.68
C ALA A 25 -10.88 7.34 13.38
N ARG A 26 -12.02 7.32 12.67
CA ARG A 26 -12.11 6.69 11.34
C ARG A 26 -11.27 7.41 10.28
N ARG A 27 -11.17 8.75 10.33
CA ARG A 27 -10.30 9.51 9.42
C ARG A 27 -8.83 9.19 9.69
N ALA A 28 -8.42 9.16 10.96
CA ALA A 28 -7.09 8.74 11.37
C ALA A 28 -6.79 7.30 10.91
N ALA A 29 -7.72 6.37 11.09
CA ALA A 29 -7.58 5.00 10.62
C ALA A 29 -7.44 4.90 9.10
N LYS A 30 -8.17 5.70 8.33
CA LYS A 30 -8.05 5.75 6.86
C LYS A 30 -6.69 6.31 6.44
N HIS A 31 -6.21 7.34 7.12
CA HIS A 31 -4.90 7.92 6.85
C HIS A 31 -3.77 6.92 7.19
N ALA A 32 -3.82 6.28 8.36
CA ALA A 32 -2.86 5.24 8.73
C ALA A 32 -2.78 4.11 7.69
N ARG A 33 -3.91 3.68 7.10
CA ARG A 33 -3.89 2.69 6.01
C ARG A 33 -3.17 3.19 4.76
N LYS A 34 -3.32 4.46 4.41
CA LYS A 34 -2.59 5.07 3.28
C LYS A 34 -1.09 5.11 3.56
N VAL A 35 -0.70 5.48 4.77
CA VAL A 35 0.70 5.48 5.21
C VAL A 35 1.26 4.06 5.17
N GLY A 36 0.59 3.08 5.79
CA GLY A 36 1.04 1.68 5.73
C GLY A 36 1.20 1.15 4.30
N ALA A 37 0.35 1.59 3.37
CA ALA A 37 0.42 1.20 1.96
C ALA A 37 1.60 1.83 1.18
N SER A 38 2.21 2.92 1.67
CA SER A 38 3.39 3.54 1.04
C SER A 38 4.72 2.98 1.56
N LEU A 39 4.70 2.26 2.69
CA LEU A 39 5.92 1.68 3.28
C LEU A 39 6.44 0.49 2.47
N THR A 40 7.70 0.11 2.74
CA THR A 40 8.24 -1.20 2.33
C THR A 40 7.43 -2.34 2.94
N ARG A 41 7.56 -3.56 2.42
CA ARG A 41 6.81 -4.72 2.96
C ARG A 41 7.07 -4.92 4.47
N ALA A 42 8.34 -4.93 4.86
CA ALA A 42 8.73 -5.07 6.27
C ALA A 42 8.29 -3.87 7.12
N GLY A 43 8.36 -2.64 6.57
CA GLY A 43 7.81 -1.44 7.20
C GLY A 43 6.30 -1.55 7.44
N ALA A 44 5.55 -2.00 6.44
CA ALA A 44 4.10 -2.20 6.51
C ALA A 44 3.70 -3.26 7.54
N GLU A 45 4.42 -4.37 7.63
CA GLU A 45 4.18 -5.44 8.62
C GLU A 45 4.38 -4.91 10.06
N ARG A 46 5.48 -4.21 10.32
CA ARG A 46 5.74 -3.57 11.62
C ARG A 46 4.69 -2.51 11.96
N PHE A 47 4.33 -1.69 10.99
CA PHE A 47 3.31 -0.66 11.15
C PHE A 47 1.92 -1.23 11.43
N ALA A 48 1.56 -2.33 10.75
CA ALA A 48 0.30 -3.03 10.98
C ALA A 48 0.23 -3.59 12.41
N ALA A 49 1.30 -4.22 12.89
CA ALA A 49 1.38 -4.71 14.27
C ALA A 49 1.23 -3.55 15.28
N LEU A 50 1.95 -2.45 15.07
CA LEU A 50 1.91 -1.28 15.96
C LEU A 50 0.53 -0.60 16.02
N THR A 51 -0.24 -0.66 14.93
CA THR A 51 -1.54 0.02 14.82
C THR A 51 -2.74 -0.90 15.06
N ALA A 52 -2.53 -2.21 15.25
CA ALA A 52 -3.59 -3.20 15.37
C ALA A 52 -4.59 -2.87 16.50
N ASP A 53 -4.08 -2.63 17.71
CA ASP A 53 -4.92 -2.30 18.88
C ASP A 53 -5.71 -1.02 18.67
N ALA A 54 -5.07 0.00 18.08
CA ALA A 54 -5.74 1.25 17.80
C ALA A 54 -6.86 1.07 16.75
N GLN A 55 -6.69 0.19 15.76
CA GLN A 55 -7.75 -0.17 14.82
C GLN A 55 -8.88 -0.94 15.50
N ALA A 56 -8.58 -1.81 16.46
CA ALA A 56 -9.58 -2.50 17.28
C ALA A 56 -10.38 -1.50 18.13
N ASP A 57 -9.71 -0.53 18.77
CA ASP A 57 -10.35 0.56 19.52
C ASP A 57 -11.32 1.37 18.63
N VAL A 58 -10.98 1.64 17.36
CA VAL A 58 -11.90 2.32 16.42
C VAL A 58 -13.15 1.49 16.14
N ARG A 59 -13.00 0.16 15.99
CA ARG A 59 -14.14 -0.74 15.76
C ARG A 59 -15.06 -0.77 16.98
N LEU A 60 -14.48 -0.99 18.16
CA LEU A 60 -15.21 -1.03 19.43
C LEU A 60 -15.92 0.30 19.71
N ALA A 61 -15.23 1.43 19.53
CA ALA A 61 -15.82 2.76 19.71
C ALA A 61 -17.06 2.98 18.83
N ARG A 62 -17.08 2.41 17.61
CA ARG A 62 -18.22 2.49 16.69
C ARG A 62 -19.41 1.66 17.17
N GLU A 63 -19.16 0.49 17.75
CA GLU A 63 -20.17 -0.40 18.31
C GLU A 63 -20.83 0.23 19.55
N VAL A 64 -20.01 0.72 20.48
CA VAL A 64 -20.51 1.24 21.76
C VAL A 64 -21.02 2.68 21.71
N ARG A 65 -20.86 3.44 20.61
CA ARG A 65 -21.21 4.89 20.57
C ARG A 65 -22.66 5.22 20.93
N LYS A 66 -23.60 4.31 20.70
CA LYS A 66 -25.03 4.54 20.94
C LYS A 66 -25.42 4.23 22.38
N SER A 67 -24.88 3.14 22.93
CA SER A 67 -25.17 2.64 24.28
C SER A 67 -24.30 3.30 25.35
N ARG A 68 -23.01 3.53 25.05
CA ARG A 68 -22.01 4.07 25.98
C ARG A 68 -21.20 5.20 25.31
N PRO A 69 -21.80 6.39 25.13
CA PRO A 69 -21.18 7.49 24.38
C PRO A 69 -19.85 7.97 24.99
N HIS A 70 -19.75 8.06 26.32
CA HIS A 70 -18.50 8.48 26.98
C HIS A 70 -17.35 7.48 26.78
N GLU A 71 -17.65 6.18 26.84
CA GLU A 71 -16.67 5.13 26.56
C GLU A 71 -16.20 5.19 25.11
N ALA A 72 -17.12 5.36 24.17
CA ALA A 72 -16.81 5.53 22.76
C ALA A 72 -15.89 6.74 22.49
N VAL A 73 -16.10 7.87 23.17
CA VAL A 73 -15.22 9.05 23.06
C VAL A 73 -13.81 8.72 23.55
N ARG A 74 -13.67 8.07 24.72
CA ARG A 74 -12.36 7.69 25.28
C ARG A 74 -11.60 6.76 24.34
N LEU A 75 -12.25 5.71 23.83
CA LEU A 75 -11.68 4.77 22.88
C LEU A 75 -11.29 5.47 21.57
N ALA A 76 -12.17 6.30 21.02
CA ALA A 76 -11.90 7.04 19.80
C ALA A 76 -10.70 7.98 19.94
N HIS A 77 -10.61 8.77 21.01
CA HIS A 77 -9.48 9.67 21.24
C HIS A 77 -8.17 8.91 21.44
N ARG A 78 -8.18 7.80 22.20
CA ARG A 78 -7.03 6.93 22.38
C ARG A 78 -6.55 6.37 21.03
N ALA A 79 -7.48 5.85 20.22
CA ALA A 79 -7.19 5.33 18.90
C ALA A 79 -6.59 6.41 17.98
N THR A 80 -7.22 7.60 17.93
CA THR A 80 -6.74 8.73 17.12
C THR A 80 -5.30 9.09 17.48
N ARG A 81 -4.99 9.30 18.76
CA ARG A 81 -3.61 9.66 19.18
C ARG A 81 -2.58 8.61 18.77
N ARG A 82 -2.89 7.33 18.98
CA ARG A 82 -1.99 6.22 18.61
C ARG A 82 -1.79 6.13 17.09
N LEU A 83 -2.87 6.22 16.32
CA LEU A 83 -2.82 6.15 14.86
C LEU A 83 -2.08 7.33 14.26
N VAL A 84 -2.34 8.55 14.73
CA VAL A 84 -1.64 9.75 14.27
C VAL A 84 -0.16 9.66 14.62
N GLY A 85 0.18 9.37 15.88
CA GLY A 85 1.58 9.27 16.30
C GLY A 85 2.36 8.18 15.55
N ALA A 86 1.73 7.02 15.31
CA ALA A 86 2.33 5.97 14.49
C ALA A 86 2.52 6.43 13.04
N SER A 87 1.49 7.03 12.43
CA SER A 87 1.53 7.51 11.04
C SER A 87 2.62 8.56 10.83
N THR A 88 2.71 9.55 11.72
CA THR A 88 3.75 10.59 11.67
C THR A 88 5.16 9.99 11.75
N ARG A 89 5.39 9.03 12.64
CA ARG A 89 6.70 8.34 12.73
C ARG A 89 7.01 7.53 11.48
N ALA A 90 6.01 6.85 10.93
CA ALA A 90 6.18 6.07 9.70
C ALA A 90 6.46 6.97 8.49
N GLU A 91 5.79 8.11 8.37
CA GLU A 91 6.06 9.11 7.34
C GLU A 91 7.48 9.69 7.47
N ALA A 92 7.94 9.96 8.70
CA ALA A 92 9.29 10.46 8.97
C ALA A 92 10.41 9.43 8.78
N SER A 93 10.09 8.14 8.66
CA SER A 93 11.10 7.07 8.60
C SER A 93 11.86 6.97 7.28
N GLY A 94 11.37 7.62 6.20
CA GLY A 94 11.96 7.51 4.86
C GLY A 94 11.69 6.17 4.15
N ASP A 95 10.95 5.23 4.76
CA ASP A 95 10.64 3.92 4.16
C ASP A 95 9.95 4.05 2.80
N ALA A 96 9.09 5.07 2.63
CA ALA A 96 8.40 5.35 1.38
C ALA A 96 9.37 5.72 0.24
N ASP A 97 10.43 6.48 0.55
CA ASP A 97 11.47 6.83 -0.42
C ASP A 97 12.35 5.64 -0.76
N VAL A 98 12.68 4.81 0.24
CA VAL A 98 13.39 3.54 0.03
C VAL A 98 12.62 2.65 -0.94
N ARG A 99 11.31 2.47 -0.71
CA ARG A 99 10.45 1.71 -1.61
C ARG A 99 10.42 2.31 -3.01
N LYS A 100 10.24 3.63 -3.13
CA LYS A 100 10.20 4.32 -4.44
C LYS A 100 11.49 4.11 -5.24
N ARG A 101 12.66 4.15 -4.58
CA ARG A 101 13.94 3.89 -5.22
C ARG A 101 14.07 2.42 -5.64
N ALA A 102 13.64 1.48 -4.80
CA ALA A 102 13.63 0.06 -5.12
C ALA A 102 12.72 -0.24 -6.33
N ASP A 103 11.51 0.32 -6.37
CA ASP A 103 10.57 0.17 -7.48
C ASP A 103 11.13 0.75 -8.78
N ALA A 104 11.81 1.90 -8.72
CA ALA A 104 12.48 2.48 -9.87
C ALA A 104 13.64 1.61 -10.38
N ALA A 105 14.43 1.04 -9.47
CA ALA A 105 15.52 0.12 -9.82
C ALA A 105 14.96 -1.17 -10.46
N ALA A 106 13.91 -1.75 -9.91
CA ALA A 106 13.23 -2.92 -10.46
C ALA A 106 12.74 -2.68 -11.90
N LYS A 107 12.15 -1.51 -12.17
CA LYS A 107 11.73 -1.13 -13.53
C LYS A 107 12.91 -1.03 -14.51
N ARG A 108 14.03 -0.44 -14.09
CA ARG A 108 15.24 -0.37 -14.92
C ARG A 108 15.82 -1.75 -15.20
N ASN A 109 15.89 -2.60 -14.19
CA ASN A 109 16.37 -3.98 -14.34
C ASN A 109 15.47 -4.77 -15.29
N GLN A 110 14.14 -4.63 -15.18
CA GLN A 110 13.21 -5.26 -16.10
C GLN A 110 13.39 -4.79 -17.54
N ALA A 111 13.58 -3.48 -17.74
CA ALA A 111 13.86 -2.94 -19.08
C ALA A 111 15.17 -3.49 -19.67
N ALA A 112 16.22 -3.58 -18.85
CA ALA A 112 17.50 -4.16 -19.27
C ALA A 112 17.36 -5.64 -19.67
N LEU A 113 16.61 -6.45 -18.90
CA LEU A 113 16.35 -7.85 -19.22
C LEU A 113 15.57 -8.00 -20.53
N VAL A 114 14.55 -7.16 -20.76
CA VAL A 114 13.79 -7.16 -22.01
C VAL A 114 14.70 -6.81 -23.20
N LEU A 115 15.56 -5.78 -23.05
CA LEU A 115 16.49 -5.39 -24.10
C LEU A 115 17.51 -6.49 -24.41
N ALA A 116 18.13 -7.08 -23.38
CA ALA A 116 19.06 -8.19 -23.54
C ALA A 116 18.41 -9.39 -24.23
N THR A 117 17.14 -9.67 -23.91
CA THR A 117 16.38 -10.75 -24.54
C THR A 117 16.13 -10.48 -26.03
N LYS A 118 15.80 -9.22 -26.39
CA LYS A 118 15.66 -8.81 -27.80
C LYS A 118 16.98 -8.96 -28.55
N GLN A 119 18.08 -8.45 -27.99
CA GLN A 119 19.41 -8.55 -28.60
C GLN A 119 19.83 -10.01 -28.81
N ARG A 120 19.60 -10.89 -27.84
CA ARG A 120 19.85 -12.34 -27.99
C ARG A 120 19.02 -12.94 -29.12
N ARG A 121 17.75 -12.58 -29.23
CA ARG A 121 16.86 -13.07 -30.30
C ARG A 121 17.32 -12.61 -31.68
N ASP A 122 17.72 -11.34 -31.80
CA ASP A 122 18.19 -10.77 -33.07
C ASP A 122 19.54 -11.35 -33.48
N ALA A 123 20.44 -11.58 -32.52
CA ALA A 123 21.69 -12.30 -32.75
C ALA A 123 21.45 -13.73 -33.25
N ALA A 124 20.54 -14.48 -32.60
CA ALA A 124 20.18 -15.83 -33.03
C ALA A 124 19.62 -15.86 -34.47
N LYS A 125 18.79 -14.89 -34.84
CA LYS A 125 18.30 -14.76 -36.23
C LYS A 125 19.41 -14.49 -37.24
N LYS A 126 20.39 -13.63 -36.89
CA LYS A 126 21.55 -13.36 -37.76
C LYS A 126 22.40 -14.61 -37.96
N ILE A 127 22.67 -15.34 -36.87
CA ILE A 127 23.41 -16.61 -36.91
C ILE A 127 22.67 -17.63 -37.79
N GLY A 128 21.35 -17.77 -37.64
CA GLY A 128 20.53 -18.63 -38.49
C GLY A 128 20.66 -18.28 -39.98
N LYS A 129 20.55 -16.99 -40.32
CA LYS A 129 20.73 -16.53 -41.72
C LYS A 129 22.13 -16.83 -42.26
N TRP A 130 23.18 -16.66 -41.45
CA TRP A 130 24.54 -16.99 -41.86
C TRP A 130 24.73 -18.50 -42.06
N SER A 131 24.16 -19.31 -41.17
CA SER A 131 24.13 -20.77 -41.32
C SER A 131 23.42 -21.18 -42.62
N ASP A 132 22.22 -20.66 -42.86
CA ASP A 132 21.43 -20.98 -44.06
C ASP A 132 22.17 -20.57 -45.35
N ALA A 133 22.82 -19.39 -45.34
CA ALA A 133 23.60 -18.91 -46.47
C ALA A 133 24.85 -19.78 -46.73
N ALA A 134 25.54 -20.21 -45.66
CA ALA A 134 26.69 -21.10 -45.76
C ALA A 134 26.29 -22.48 -46.32
N THR A 135 25.19 -23.05 -45.85
CA THR A 135 24.66 -24.32 -46.35
C THR A 135 24.35 -24.23 -47.85
N LYS A 136 23.62 -23.19 -48.28
CA LYS A 136 23.30 -22.98 -49.71
C LYS A 136 24.55 -22.81 -50.57
N ALA A 137 25.56 -22.11 -50.07
CA ALA A 137 26.82 -21.95 -50.78
C ALA A 137 27.55 -23.29 -50.94
N TRP A 138 27.63 -24.09 -49.88
CA TRP A 138 28.22 -25.42 -49.91
C TRP A 138 27.51 -26.35 -50.90
N GLU A 139 26.17 -26.40 -50.86
CA GLU A 139 25.37 -27.19 -51.81
C GLU A 139 25.64 -26.79 -53.26
N LYS A 140 25.70 -25.49 -53.55
CA LYS A 140 26.01 -24.97 -54.89
C LYS A 140 27.41 -25.36 -55.38
N HIS A 141 28.41 -25.34 -54.49
CA HIS A 141 29.76 -25.78 -54.84
C HIS A 141 29.87 -27.30 -55.01
N ALA A 142 29.14 -28.07 -54.20
CA ALA A 142 29.10 -29.53 -54.30
C ALA A 142 28.41 -30.03 -55.58
N THR A 143 27.40 -29.30 -56.09
CA THR A 143 26.75 -29.61 -57.36
C THR A 143 27.54 -29.15 -58.58
N ALA A 144 28.35 -28.09 -58.47
CA ALA A 144 29.22 -27.61 -59.55
C ALA A 144 30.51 -28.45 -59.73
N ALA A 145 30.86 -29.28 -58.74
CA ALA A 145 32.02 -30.17 -58.77
C ALA A 145 31.71 -31.59 -59.27
N LYS A 146 30.46 -31.86 -59.67
CA LYS A 146 30.00 -33.08 -60.34
C LYS A 146 29.78 -32.80 -61.82
#